data_AF-A0A5U3YFJ4-F1
#
_entry.id   AF-A0A5U3YFJ4-F1
#
_cell.length_a   1.000
_cell.length_b   1.000
_cell.length_c   1.000
_cell.angle_alpha   90.00
_cell.angle_beta   90.00
_cell.angle_gamma   90.00
#
_symmetry.space_group_name_H-M   'P 1'
#
loop_
_entity.id
_entity.type
_entity.pdbx_description
1 polymer ?
#
loop_
_entity_poly.entity_id
_entity_poly.type
_entity_poly.pdbx_seq_one_letter_code
_entity_poly.pdbx_strand_id
1 'polypeptide(L)'
;MDLFNKHIANILRAKDEESLAIFIGAGVSKSSETKTIKMPSWGDLIDSLISDLNIEGETDYLKIAQLYYLTFGEHLYYKKIKDFFPDNIPHSKIHDLIFKLNPHSVITTNWDTLLEAAINAKTYFYNVISSDKDLMKSYLGKKLIKMHGDFKNHNIVFKEDDYLNYSYKFPLIENYVKSIISTHTVLFLGYSYNDIDLKQIIKWTQNHSSVRPPMYLVVFKDIPAQRKYLESHGIITIILADEKLKPFNNDSYSNKLYTFLYNLNSLELCTNLSDIEIINLIYSRVKSLQSLNAILAEQITRCFTNCGLMYIDDNGPKALLRFYDTEVTSSDNNIELRGFYKKFVSLLNDDEKVEKYKSHLQKLF
;
A
#
# COMPACT_ATOMS: atom_id res chain seq x y z
N MET A 1 0.14 12.28 -21.37
CA MET A 1 0.54 12.03 -19.97
C MET A 1 1.25 10.69 -19.96
N ASP A 2 2.50 10.64 -19.48
CA ASP A 2 3.28 9.39 -19.43
C ASP A 2 2.54 8.28 -18.67
N LEU A 3 2.69 7.03 -19.09
CA LEU A 3 1.95 5.88 -18.53
C LEU A 3 2.26 5.71 -17.03
N PHE A 4 3.51 5.96 -16.64
CA PHE A 4 3.94 6.01 -15.25
C PHE A 4 3.13 7.03 -14.44
N ASN A 5 3.00 8.27 -14.95
CA ASN A 5 2.22 9.33 -14.30
C ASN A 5 0.74 8.97 -14.14
N LYS A 6 0.17 8.20 -15.08
CA LYS A 6 -1.22 7.70 -14.97
C LYS A 6 -1.38 6.70 -13.82
N HIS A 7 -0.41 5.80 -13.62
CA HIS A 7 -0.44 4.82 -12.53
C HIS A 7 -0.31 5.50 -11.16
N ILE A 8 0.62 6.45 -11.05
CA ILE A 8 0.77 7.29 -9.86
C ILE A 8 -0.54 8.03 -9.54
N ALA A 9 -1.15 8.68 -10.53
CA ALA A 9 -2.42 9.39 -10.34
C ALA A 9 -3.56 8.47 -9.88
N ASN A 10 -3.59 7.22 -10.36
CA ASN A 10 -4.58 6.24 -9.90
C ASN A 10 -4.34 5.80 -8.44
N ILE A 11 -3.09 5.58 -8.05
CA ILE A 11 -2.73 5.24 -6.66
C ILE A 11 -3.14 6.37 -5.71
N LEU A 12 -2.85 7.62 -6.09
CA LEU A 12 -3.22 8.80 -5.29
C LEU A 12 -4.74 9.00 -5.24
N ARG A 13 -5.46 8.79 -6.35
CA ARG A 13 -6.93 8.81 -6.33
C ARG A 13 -7.49 7.76 -5.37
N ALA A 14 -6.97 6.54 -5.43
CA ALA A 14 -7.41 5.48 -4.53
C ALA A 14 -7.10 5.78 -3.05
N LYS A 15 -5.98 6.46 -2.76
CA LYS A 15 -5.68 6.96 -1.40
C LYS A 15 -6.78 7.92 -0.95
N ASP A 16 -7.10 8.92 -1.77
CA ASP A 16 -8.04 9.99 -1.42
C ASP A 16 -9.50 9.47 -1.31
N GLU A 17 -9.84 8.43 -2.07
CA GLU A 17 -11.14 7.74 -2.02
C GLU A 17 -11.22 6.65 -0.93
N GLU A 18 -10.22 6.54 -0.06
CA GLU A 18 -10.10 5.46 0.95
C GLU A 18 -10.23 4.04 0.37
N SER A 19 -9.79 3.86 -0.88
CA SER A 19 -9.83 2.60 -1.63
C SER A 19 -8.44 2.08 -2.01
N LEU A 20 -7.38 2.58 -1.37
CA LEU A 20 -6.01 2.09 -1.51
C LEU A 20 -5.70 1.01 -0.48
N ALA A 21 -5.25 -0.13 -0.94
CA ALA A 21 -4.61 -1.16 -0.12
C ALA A 21 -3.13 -1.29 -0.47
N ILE A 22 -2.27 -1.49 0.53
CA ILE A 22 -0.84 -1.75 0.33
C ILE A 22 -0.52 -3.16 0.80
N PHE A 23 0.04 -3.97 -0.08
CA PHE A 23 0.49 -5.31 0.23
C PHE A 23 2.01 -5.32 0.40
N ILE A 24 2.50 -5.83 1.52
CA ILE A 24 3.89 -5.72 1.95
C ILE A 24 4.51 -7.10 2.08
N GLY A 25 5.61 -7.31 1.36
CA GLY A 25 6.45 -8.50 1.48
C GLY A 25 7.70 -8.29 2.32
N ALA A 26 8.45 -9.37 2.50
CA ALA A 26 9.69 -9.40 3.28
C ALA A 26 10.78 -8.45 2.75
N GLY A 27 10.70 -8.03 1.49
CA GLY A 27 11.62 -7.05 0.91
C GLY A 27 11.55 -5.69 1.62
N VAL A 28 10.40 -5.29 2.16
CA VAL A 28 10.29 -4.05 2.95
C VAL A 28 10.99 -4.20 4.30
N SER A 29 10.88 -5.37 4.95
CA SER A 29 11.55 -5.67 6.21
C SER A 29 13.08 -5.65 6.07
N LYS A 30 13.61 -6.00 4.88
CA LYS A 30 15.06 -5.88 4.58
C LYS A 30 15.59 -4.46 4.70
N SER A 31 14.77 -3.43 4.49
CA SER A 31 15.19 -2.03 4.66
C SER A 31 15.40 -1.62 6.12
N SER A 32 15.10 -2.50 7.08
CA SER A 32 15.42 -2.33 8.51
C SER A 32 16.74 -3.00 8.92
N GLU A 33 17.42 -3.69 8.00
CA GLU A 33 18.71 -4.30 8.27
C GLU A 33 19.79 -3.26 8.59
N THR A 34 20.74 -3.66 9.43
CA THR A 34 21.95 -2.88 9.72
C THR A 34 23.18 -3.71 9.35
N LYS A 35 24.38 -3.20 9.64
CA LYS A 35 25.62 -3.98 9.46
C LYS A 35 25.67 -5.20 10.38
N THR A 36 24.99 -5.16 11.52
CA THR A 36 25.03 -6.20 12.56
C THR A 36 23.74 -6.99 12.68
N ILE A 37 22.62 -6.48 12.14
CA ILE A 37 21.30 -7.11 12.21
C ILE A 37 20.84 -7.41 10.78
N LYS A 38 20.57 -8.68 10.50
CA LYS A 38 20.10 -9.17 9.21
C LYS A 38 18.74 -9.83 9.35
N MET A 39 17.87 -9.61 8.38
CA MET A 39 16.61 -10.33 8.31
C MET A 39 16.87 -11.71 7.71
N PRO A 40 16.32 -12.77 8.31
CA PRO A 40 16.49 -14.10 7.74
C PRO A 40 15.84 -14.18 6.38
N SER A 41 16.50 -14.86 5.44
CA SER A 41 15.81 -15.30 4.23
C SER A 41 15.11 -16.64 4.49
N TRP A 42 14.09 -16.92 3.67
CA TRP A 42 13.40 -18.20 3.70
C TRP A 42 14.36 -19.36 3.40
N GLY A 43 15.33 -19.16 2.50
CA GLY A 43 16.36 -20.15 2.19
C GLY A 43 17.24 -20.46 3.41
N ASP A 44 17.76 -19.43 4.08
CA ASP A 44 18.63 -19.63 5.26
C ASP A 44 17.90 -20.39 6.38
N LEU A 45 16.61 -20.10 6.58
CA LEU A 45 15.78 -20.81 7.56
C LEU A 45 15.63 -22.29 7.17
N ILE A 46 15.31 -22.57 5.91
CA ILE A 46 15.13 -23.93 5.40
C ILE A 46 16.43 -24.72 5.47
N ASP A 47 17.57 -24.14 5.10
CA ASP A 47 18.88 -24.77 5.22
C ASP A 47 19.18 -25.14 6.68
N SER A 48 18.80 -24.27 7.62
CA SER A 48 18.91 -24.60 9.05
C SER A 48 17.98 -25.73 9.48
N LEU A 49 16.78 -25.88 8.90
CA LEU A 49 15.89 -27.00 9.21
C LEU A 49 16.42 -28.32 8.62
N ILE A 50 16.95 -28.28 7.39
CA ILE A 50 17.58 -29.43 6.72
C ILE A 50 18.75 -29.95 7.58
N SER A 51 19.60 -29.04 8.06
CA SER A 51 20.75 -29.40 8.89
C SER A 51 20.35 -30.10 10.20
N ASP A 52 19.29 -29.63 10.86
CA ASP A 52 18.79 -30.24 12.09
C ASP A 52 18.11 -31.60 11.81
N LEU A 53 17.38 -31.71 10.69
CA LEU A 53 16.71 -32.94 10.25
C LEU A 53 17.68 -34.02 9.75
N ASN A 54 18.88 -33.62 9.33
CA ASN A 54 19.87 -34.49 8.71
C ASN A 54 19.31 -35.26 7.49
N ILE A 55 18.65 -34.53 6.59
CA ILE A 55 18.07 -35.05 5.33
C ILE A 55 18.81 -34.49 4.11
N GLU A 56 18.76 -35.21 2.99
CA GLU A 56 19.39 -34.80 1.72
C GLU A 56 18.38 -34.88 0.56
N GLY A 57 18.56 -34.03 -0.44
CA GLY A 57 17.83 -34.09 -1.72
C GLY A 57 16.38 -33.58 -1.72
N GLU A 58 15.79 -33.29 -0.55
CA GLU A 58 14.50 -32.60 -0.48
C GLU A 58 14.67 -31.11 -0.76
N THR A 59 13.81 -30.55 -1.60
CA THR A 59 13.87 -29.15 -2.05
C THR A 59 12.56 -28.40 -1.88
N ASP A 60 11.48 -29.11 -1.53
CA ASP A 60 10.21 -28.48 -1.20
C ASP A 60 10.26 -27.86 0.20
N TYR A 61 10.31 -26.52 0.24
CA TYR A 61 10.43 -25.76 1.49
C TYR A 61 9.27 -26.02 2.45
N LEU A 62 8.05 -26.18 1.93
CA LEU A 62 6.86 -26.41 2.75
C LEU A 62 6.90 -27.80 3.39
N LYS A 63 7.34 -28.79 2.61
CA LYS A 63 7.54 -30.16 3.09
C LYS A 63 8.67 -30.26 4.10
N ILE A 64 9.78 -29.55 3.91
CA ILE A 64 10.88 -29.50 4.89
C ILE A 64 10.40 -28.93 6.22
N ALA A 65 9.67 -27.82 6.20
CA ALA A 65 9.07 -27.24 7.39
C ALA A 65 8.08 -28.21 8.07
N GLN A 66 7.32 -29.00 7.28
CA GLN A 66 6.41 -30.02 7.78
C GLN A 66 7.16 -31.19 8.44
N LEU A 67 8.24 -31.68 7.82
CA LEU A 67 9.09 -32.73 8.39
C LEU A 67 9.70 -32.28 9.72
N TYR A 68 10.17 -31.04 9.81
CA TYR A 68 10.69 -30.48 11.05
C TYR A 68 9.63 -30.50 12.16
N TYR A 69 8.43 -30.02 11.86
CA TYR A 69 7.32 -30.01 12.81
C TYR A 69 6.97 -31.42 13.30
N LEU A 70 6.90 -32.41 12.40
CA LEU A 70 6.58 -33.80 12.75
C LEU A 70 7.69 -34.48 13.56
N THR A 71 8.94 -34.12 13.32
CA THR A 71 10.11 -34.75 13.97
C THR A 71 10.35 -34.19 15.37
N PHE A 72 10.29 -32.86 15.54
CA PHE A 72 10.67 -32.19 16.78
C PHE A 72 9.48 -31.67 17.60
N GLY A 73 8.28 -31.71 17.02
CA GLY A 73 7.06 -31.21 17.65
C GLY A 73 6.93 -29.68 17.62
N GLU A 74 5.74 -29.21 17.95
CA GLU A 74 5.33 -27.80 17.85
C GLU A 74 6.24 -26.84 18.62
N HIS A 75 6.58 -27.18 19.87
CA HIS A 75 7.37 -26.30 20.72
C HIS A 75 8.77 -25.99 20.14
N LEU A 76 9.50 -27.02 19.71
CA LEU A 76 10.83 -26.84 19.12
C LEU A 76 10.76 -26.17 17.76
N TYR A 77 9.73 -26.48 16.97
CA TYR A 77 9.46 -25.81 15.69
C TYR A 77 9.29 -24.29 15.86
N TYR A 78 8.37 -23.86 16.73
CA TYR A 78 8.14 -22.42 16.96
C TYR A 78 9.36 -21.73 17.54
N LYS A 79 10.07 -22.39 18.47
CA LYS A 79 11.31 -21.86 19.03
C LYS A 79 12.37 -21.66 17.94
N LYS A 80 12.63 -22.69 17.12
CA LYS A 80 13.64 -22.65 16.05
C LYS A 80 13.37 -21.50 15.08
N ILE A 81 12.13 -21.35 14.63
CA ILE A 81 11.76 -20.30 13.69
C ILE A 81 11.87 -18.94 14.34
N LYS A 82 11.36 -18.76 15.56
CA LYS A 82 11.40 -17.47 16.26
C LYS A 82 12.83 -17.03 16.55
N ASP A 83 13.70 -17.93 17.00
CA ASP A 83 15.11 -17.66 17.28
C ASP A 83 15.89 -17.25 16.01
N PHE A 84 15.34 -17.56 14.83
CA PHE A 84 15.91 -17.16 13.54
C PHE A 84 15.63 -15.70 13.17
N PHE A 85 14.62 -15.07 13.80
CA PHE A 85 14.33 -13.65 13.62
C PHE A 85 15.00 -12.84 14.73
N PRO A 86 15.72 -11.75 14.40
CA PRO A 86 16.31 -10.90 15.41
C PRO A 86 15.25 -10.21 16.27
N ASP A 87 15.49 -10.14 17.58
CA ASP A 87 14.65 -9.38 18.50
C ASP A 87 14.86 -7.87 18.33
N ASN A 88 13.79 -7.09 18.57
CA ASN A 88 13.81 -5.62 18.70
C ASN A 88 14.41 -4.84 17.51
N ILE A 89 14.17 -5.30 16.29
CA ILE A 89 14.60 -4.56 15.10
C ILE A 89 13.76 -3.28 14.97
N PRO A 90 14.37 -2.10 14.83
CA PRO A 90 13.62 -0.87 14.60
C PRO A 90 12.99 -0.88 13.19
N HIS A 91 11.77 -0.36 13.08
CA HIS A 91 11.17 -0.11 11.77
C HIS A 91 11.97 0.97 11.03
N SER A 92 12.06 0.84 9.71
CA SER A 92 12.76 1.78 8.85
C SER A 92 11.86 2.97 8.44
N LYS A 93 12.48 4.03 7.91
CA LYS A 93 11.78 5.19 7.33
C LYS A 93 10.82 4.82 6.18
N ILE A 94 10.97 3.65 5.57
CA ILE A 94 10.03 3.14 4.56
C ILE A 94 8.71 2.76 5.24
N HIS A 95 8.73 2.13 6.41
CA HIS A 95 7.54 1.80 7.18
C HIS A 95 6.78 3.07 7.58
N ASP A 96 7.50 4.11 8.01
CA ASP A 96 6.92 5.43 8.29
C ASP A 96 6.16 6.00 7.08
N LEU A 97 6.78 5.96 5.88
CA LEU A 97 6.18 6.49 4.66
C LEU A 97 4.98 5.67 4.18
N ILE A 98 4.96 4.36 4.42
CA ILE A 98 3.82 3.50 4.10
C ILE A 98 2.58 3.96 4.89
N PHE A 99 2.72 4.18 6.20
CA PHE A 99 1.61 4.64 7.02
C PHE A 99 1.32 6.13 6.87
N LYS A 100 2.32 6.96 6.52
CA LYS A 100 2.09 8.36 6.11
C LYS A 100 1.18 8.44 4.88
N LEU A 101 1.26 7.46 3.97
CA LEU A 101 0.40 7.39 2.79
C LEU A 101 -1.06 7.09 3.16
N ASN A 102 -1.31 6.67 4.40
CA ASN A 102 -2.63 6.49 5.01
C ASN A 102 -3.58 5.51 4.29
N PRO A 103 -3.08 4.34 3.79
CA PRO A 103 -3.90 3.40 3.03
C PRO A 103 -5.08 2.84 3.85
N HIS A 104 -6.20 2.53 3.21
CA HIS A 104 -7.34 1.95 3.91
C HIS A 104 -7.02 0.59 4.55
N SER A 105 -6.25 -0.25 3.86
CA SER A 105 -5.76 -1.52 4.39
C SER A 105 -4.28 -1.71 4.10
N VAL A 106 -3.54 -2.20 5.09
CA VAL A 106 -2.20 -2.76 4.90
C VAL A 106 -2.31 -4.27 5.04
N ILE A 107 -1.73 -5.04 4.13
CA ILE A 107 -1.77 -6.50 4.12
C ILE A 107 -0.34 -7.01 4.04
N THR A 108 0.01 -8.05 4.80
CA THR A 108 1.35 -8.65 4.75
C THR A 108 1.30 -10.15 4.97
N THR A 109 2.28 -10.86 4.41
CA THR A 109 2.59 -12.26 4.73
C THR A 109 3.75 -12.39 5.70
N ASN A 110 4.31 -11.26 6.17
CA ASN A 110 5.45 -11.25 7.09
C ASN A 110 5.00 -11.52 8.53
N TRP A 111 5.82 -12.27 9.28
CA TRP A 111 5.58 -12.55 10.70
C TRP A 111 6.20 -11.52 11.64
N ASP A 112 7.19 -10.76 11.16
CA ASP A 112 7.84 -9.69 11.94
C ASP A 112 6.86 -8.62 12.41
N THR A 113 7.28 -7.78 13.36
CA THR A 113 6.43 -6.76 14.00
C THR A 113 6.78 -5.33 13.58
N LEU A 114 7.49 -5.15 12.46
CA LEU A 114 7.98 -3.84 12.04
C LEU A 114 6.85 -2.88 11.65
N LEU A 115 5.78 -3.39 11.05
CA LEU A 115 4.62 -2.59 10.67
C LEU A 115 3.85 -2.13 11.92
N GLU A 116 3.67 -3.02 12.88
CA GLU A 116 3.09 -2.73 14.19
C GLU A 116 3.93 -1.69 14.94
N ALA A 117 5.26 -1.81 14.91
CA ALA A 117 6.17 -0.84 15.51
C ALA A 117 6.03 0.55 14.88
N ALA A 118 5.89 0.64 13.56
CA ALA A 118 5.66 1.92 12.87
C ALA A 118 4.29 2.53 13.20
N ILE A 119 3.23 1.71 13.29
CA ILE A 119 1.90 2.14 13.75
C ILE A 119 2.01 2.76 15.14
N ASN A 120 2.64 2.06 16.08
CA ASN A 120 2.74 2.47 17.48
C ASN A 120 3.61 3.73 17.65
N ALA A 121 4.73 3.83 16.92
CA ALA A 121 5.66 4.95 17.03
C ALA A 121 5.05 6.31 16.62
N LYS A 122 4.05 6.29 15.73
CA LYS A 122 3.36 7.49 15.24
C LYS A 122 1.88 7.54 15.64
N THR A 123 1.42 6.60 16.47
CA THR A 123 0.02 6.50 16.94
C THR A 123 -1.00 6.49 15.80
N TYR A 124 -0.71 5.75 14.72
CA TYR A 124 -1.67 5.57 13.63
C TYR A 124 -2.86 4.71 14.08
N PHE A 125 -4.07 5.03 13.61
CA PHE A 125 -5.30 4.31 13.99
C PHE A 125 -5.56 3.09 13.09
N TYR A 126 -4.83 2.01 13.32
CA TYR A 126 -5.04 0.71 12.65
C TYR A 126 -5.30 -0.38 13.68
N ASN A 127 -6.26 -1.27 13.42
CA ASN A 127 -6.31 -2.54 14.14
C ASN A 127 -5.35 -3.55 13.49
N VAL A 128 -4.50 -4.18 14.30
CA VAL A 128 -3.63 -5.28 13.87
C VAL A 128 -4.42 -6.57 13.93
N ILE A 129 -4.53 -7.26 12.80
CA ILE A 129 -5.34 -8.45 12.60
C ILE A 129 -4.43 -9.59 12.20
N SER A 130 -4.18 -10.49 13.14
CA SER A 130 -3.34 -11.68 12.98
C SER A 130 -4.14 -12.99 13.01
N SER A 131 -5.43 -12.92 13.33
CA SER A 131 -6.34 -14.05 13.39
C SER A 131 -7.76 -13.63 13.05
N ASP A 132 -8.61 -14.59 12.70
CA ASP A 132 -10.04 -14.36 12.47
C ASP A 132 -10.75 -13.79 13.70
N LYS A 133 -10.29 -14.17 14.90
CA LYS A 133 -10.77 -13.62 16.17
C LYS A 133 -10.45 -12.14 16.33
N ASP A 134 -9.29 -11.70 15.86
CA ASP A 134 -8.91 -10.27 15.89
C ASP A 134 -9.77 -9.48 14.91
N LEU A 135 -10.04 -10.05 13.72
CA LEU A 135 -10.89 -9.42 12.70
C LEU A 135 -12.30 -9.18 13.23
N MET A 136 -12.89 -10.18 13.90
CA MET A 136 -14.23 -10.08 14.51
C MET A 136 -14.31 -9.03 15.62
N LYS A 137 -13.21 -8.74 16.31
CA LYS A 137 -13.13 -7.73 17.37
C LYS A 137 -12.76 -6.34 16.85
N SER A 138 -12.37 -6.24 15.59
CA SER A 138 -11.93 -4.99 14.99
C SER A 138 -13.11 -4.01 14.88
N TYR A 139 -12.86 -2.77 15.29
CA TYR A 139 -13.84 -1.68 15.26
C TYR A 139 -13.35 -0.49 14.44
N LEU A 140 -12.05 -0.41 14.14
CA LEU A 140 -11.49 0.62 13.28
C LEU A 140 -11.74 0.29 11.80
N GLY A 141 -11.98 1.32 11.00
CA GLY A 141 -12.08 1.20 9.55
C GLY A 141 -10.80 0.62 8.95
N LYS A 142 -9.65 1.17 9.36
CA LYS A 142 -8.33 0.80 8.84
C LYS A 142 -7.70 -0.37 9.58
N LYS A 143 -7.08 -1.27 8.83
CA LYS A 143 -6.55 -2.55 9.35
C LYS A 143 -5.18 -2.88 8.78
N LEU A 144 -4.32 -3.43 9.64
CA LEU A 144 -3.11 -4.15 9.25
C LEU A 144 -3.44 -5.65 9.32
N ILE A 145 -3.57 -6.30 8.18
CA ILE A 145 -3.86 -7.74 8.07
C ILE A 145 -2.57 -8.51 7.90
N LYS A 146 -2.24 -9.37 8.87
CA LYS A 146 -1.17 -10.36 8.75
C LYS A 146 -1.82 -11.67 8.28
N MET A 147 -1.82 -11.88 6.96
CA MET A 147 -2.46 -13.05 6.34
C MET A 147 -1.91 -14.35 6.89
N HIS A 148 -0.60 -14.39 7.15
CA HIS A 148 0.10 -15.60 7.57
C HIS A 148 0.28 -15.66 9.09
N GLY A 149 -0.61 -15.01 9.84
CA GLY A 149 -0.59 -15.00 11.30
C GLY A 149 0.64 -14.32 11.90
N ASP A 150 0.93 -14.66 13.15
CA ASP A 150 2.10 -14.20 13.87
C ASP A 150 2.58 -15.22 14.92
N PHE A 151 3.74 -14.93 15.51
CA PHE A 151 4.30 -15.76 16.58
C PHE A 151 3.53 -15.65 17.90
N LYS A 152 2.77 -14.57 18.12
CA LYS A 152 2.05 -14.34 19.39
C LYS A 152 0.84 -15.24 19.52
N ASN A 153 0.14 -15.49 18.42
CA ASN A 153 -1.05 -16.32 18.37
C ASN A 153 -0.74 -17.80 18.03
N HIS A 154 0.54 -18.15 17.81
CA HIS A 154 0.95 -19.49 17.38
C HIS A 154 0.16 -20.00 16.17
N ASN A 155 0.02 -19.14 15.16
CA ASN A 155 -0.75 -19.44 13.95
C ASN A 155 -0.01 -19.07 12.67
N ILE A 156 1.33 -19.13 12.68
CA ILE A 156 2.10 -18.79 11.47
C ILE A 156 1.76 -19.77 10.33
N VAL A 157 1.66 -19.27 9.10
CA VAL A 157 1.52 -20.10 7.90
C VAL A 157 2.91 -20.33 7.31
N PHE A 158 3.46 -21.54 7.49
CA PHE A 158 4.82 -21.84 7.03
C PHE A 158 5.01 -23.27 6.51
N LYS A 159 4.52 -24.29 7.23
CA LYS A 159 4.63 -25.69 6.78
C LYS A 159 3.51 -26.05 5.81
N GLU A 160 3.71 -27.13 5.06
CA GLU A 160 2.77 -27.65 4.06
C GLU A 160 1.31 -27.67 4.53
N ASP A 161 1.05 -28.25 5.71
CA ASP A 161 -0.30 -28.37 6.26
C ASP A 161 -1.00 -27.02 6.53
N ASP A 162 -0.24 -25.94 6.78
CA ASP A 162 -0.85 -24.62 6.96
C ASP A 162 -1.40 -24.04 5.67
N TYR A 163 -0.69 -24.23 4.55
CA TYR A 163 -1.15 -23.81 3.23
C TYR A 163 -2.33 -24.66 2.75
N LEU A 164 -2.25 -25.98 2.91
CA LEU A 164 -3.34 -26.88 2.51
C LEU A 164 -4.66 -26.60 3.26
N ASN A 165 -4.55 -26.15 4.52
CA ASN A 165 -5.71 -25.84 5.35
C ASN A 165 -5.94 -24.33 5.53
N TYR A 166 -5.33 -23.47 4.71
CA TYR A 166 -5.38 -22.02 4.89
C TYR A 166 -6.82 -21.50 4.95
N SER A 167 -7.66 -21.87 3.97
CA SER A 167 -9.08 -21.48 3.93
C SER A 167 -9.90 -21.98 5.12
N TYR A 168 -9.48 -23.06 5.78
CA TYR A 168 -10.15 -23.57 6.97
C TYR A 168 -9.67 -22.85 8.25
N LYS A 169 -8.38 -22.52 8.34
CA LYS A 169 -7.77 -21.85 9.50
C LYS A 169 -7.98 -20.33 9.50
N PHE A 170 -8.08 -19.70 8.33
CA PHE A 170 -8.19 -18.24 8.13
C PHE A 170 -9.39 -17.83 7.23
N PRO A 171 -10.60 -18.41 7.36
CA PRO A 171 -11.70 -18.13 6.45
C PRO A 171 -12.12 -16.65 6.43
N LEU A 172 -12.11 -15.96 7.58
CA LEU A 172 -12.54 -14.56 7.63
C LEU A 172 -11.48 -13.62 7.07
N ILE A 173 -10.21 -13.84 7.40
CA ILE A 173 -9.09 -13.11 6.80
C ILE A 173 -9.04 -13.33 5.29
N GLU A 174 -9.18 -14.58 4.81
CA GLU A 174 -9.21 -14.87 3.38
C GLU A 174 -10.34 -14.12 2.67
N ASN A 175 -11.55 -14.15 3.23
CA ASN A 175 -12.70 -13.43 2.67
C ASN A 175 -12.54 -11.92 2.70
N TYR A 176 -11.93 -11.38 3.75
CA TYR A 176 -11.60 -9.95 3.83
C TYR A 176 -10.60 -9.56 2.74
N VAL A 177 -9.54 -10.35 2.54
CA VAL A 177 -8.55 -10.08 1.49
C VAL A 177 -9.17 -10.20 0.09
N LYS A 178 -10.05 -11.19 -0.15
CA LYS A 178 -10.85 -11.29 -1.38
C LYS A 178 -11.67 -10.02 -1.62
N SER A 179 -12.32 -9.49 -0.58
CA SER A 179 -13.07 -8.24 -0.65
C SER A 179 -12.16 -7.06 -1.02
N ILE A 180 -11.02 -6.91 -0.35
CA ILE A 180 -10.04 -5.85 -0.64
C ILE A 180 -9.55 -5.94 -2.09
N ILE A 181 -9.09 -7.11 -2.54
CA ILE A 181 -8.58 -7.30 -3.91
C ILE A 181 -9.67 -7.03 -4.97
N SER A 182 -10.94 -7.23 -4.63
CA SER A 182 -12.06 -6.98 -5.55
C SER A 182 -12.49 -5.51 -5.61
N THR A 183 -12.19 -4.71 -4.57
CA THR A 183 -12.79 -3.37 -4.38
C THR A 183 -11.76 -2.24 -4.24
N HIS A 184 -10.49 -2.56 -4.00
CA HIS A 184 -9.43 -1.59 -3.77
C HIS A 184 -8.36 -1.63 -4.85
N THR A 185 -7.75 -0.47 -5.13
CA THR A 185 -6.47 -0.44 -5.83
C THR A 185 -5.40 -1.01 -4.91
N VAL A 186 -4.64 -2.00 -5.37
CA VAL A 186 -3.61 -2.67 -4.55
C VAL A 186 -2.22 -2.26 -5.01
N LEU A 187 -1.38 -1.82 -4.07
CA LEU A 187 0.03 -1.52 -4.30
C LEU A 187 0.91 -2.54 -3.57
N PHE A 188 1.59 -3.41 -4.30
CA PHE A 188 2.53 -4.38 -3.77
C PHE A 188 3.94 -3.77 -3.64
N LEU A 189 4.50 -3.84 -2.43
CA LEU A 189 5.82 -3.31 -2.07
C LEU A 189 6.71 -4.41 -1.49
N GLY A 190 7.95 -4.49 -1.97
CA GLY A 190 8.93 -5.47 -1.49
C GLY A 190 8.46 -6.92 -1.57
N TYR A 191 7.64 -7.24 -2.56
CA TYR A 191 6.95 -8.50 -2.69
C TYR A 191 7.33 -9.21 -3.99
N SER A 192 7.54 -10.53 -3.95
CA SER A 192 7.97 -11.33 -5.11
C SER A 192 6.83 -11.96 -5.90
N TYR A 193 5.59 -11.91 -5.39
CA TYR A 193 4.44 -12.58 -5.98
C TYR A 193 4.59 -14.11 -6.09
N ASN A 194 5.25 -14.73 -5.10
CA ASN A 194 5.45 -16.18 -5.07
C ASN A 194 4.42 -16.94 -4.24
N ASP A 195 3.74 -16.27 -3.32
CA ASP A 195 2.81 -16.87 -2.38
C ASP A 195 1.61 -17.55 -3.05
N ILE A 196 1.29 -18.77 -2.63
CA ILE A 196 0.24 -19.58 -3.24
C ILE A 196 -1.16 -19.12 -2.80
N ASP A 197 -1.35 -18.71 -1.54
CA ASP A 197 -2.66 -18.30 -1.03
C ASP A 197 -3.10 -16.99 -1.69
N LEU A 198 -2.19 -16.03 -1.83
CA LEU A 198 -2.48 -14.81 -2.59
C LEU A 198 -2.81 -15.11 -4.05
N LYS A 199 -2.07 -16.01 -4.72
CA LYS A 199 -2.35 -16.41 -6.11
C LYS A 199 -3.74 -17.04 -6.23
N GLN A 200 -4.12 -17.89 -5.29
CA GLN A 200 -5.45 -18.50 -5.25
C GLN A 200 -6.54 -17.43 -5.08
N ILE A 201 -6.37 -16.49 -4.16
CA ILE A 201 -7.31 -15.37 -3.96
C ILE A 201 -7.43 -14.52 -5.23
N ILE A 202 -6.33 -14.13 -5.85
CA ILE A 202 -6.35 -13.34 -7.09
C ILE A 202 -7.02 -14.11 -8.21
N LYS A 203 -6.71 -15.40 -8.38
CA LYS A 203 -7.33 -16.22 -9.42
C LYS A 203 -8.82 -16.39 -9.18
N TRP A 204 -9.24 -16.55 -7.92
CA TRP A 204 -10.64 -16.57 -7.54
C TRP A 204 -11.34 -15.29 -7.98
N THR A 205 -10.77 -14.10 -7.71
CA THR A 205 -11.39 -12.83 -8.16
C THR A 205 -11.50 -12.72 -9.69
N GLN A 206 -10.48 -13.15 -10.43
CA GLN A 206 -10.47 -13.13 -11.90
C GLN A 206 -11.56 -14.03 -12.50
N ASN A 207 -11.86 -15.16 -11.86
CA ASN A 207 -12.87 -16.09 -12.33
C ASN A 207 -14.31 -15.58 -12.11
N HIS A 208 -14.51 -14.63 -11.18
CA HIS A 208 -15.83 -14.11 -10.84
C HIS A 208 -16.11 -12.72 -11.44
N SER A 209 -15.08 -12.00 -11.90
CA SER A 209 -15.27 -10.72 -12.59
C SER A 209 -14.13 -10.43 -13.57
N SER A 210 -14.50 -9.89 -14.74
CA SER A 210 -13.55 -9.32 -15.71
C SER A 210 -13.15 -7.89 -15.37
N VAL A 211 -13.88 -7.23 -14.47
CA VAL A 211 -13.64 -5.85 -14.04
C VAL A 211 -13.23 -5.82 -12.57
N ARG A 212 -12.11 -5.16 -12.30
CA ARG A 212 -11.64 -4.88 -10.94
C ARG A 212 -10.71 -3.67 -10.92
N PRO A 213 -10.50 -3.05 -9.76
CA PRO A 213 -9.50 -1.99 -9.61
C PRO A 213 -8.09 -2.47 -9.97
N PRO A 214 -7.20 -1.54 -10.35
CA PRO A 214 -5.86 -1.90 -10.77
C PRO A 214 -5.01 -2.41 -9.60
N MET A 215 -4.11 -3.34 -9.91
CA MET A 215 -3.08 -3.81 -9.00
C MET A 215 -1.71 -3.44 -9.55
N TYR A 216 -0.85 -2.86 -8.71
CA TYR A 216 0.47 -2.37 -9.06
C TYR A 216 1.54 -3.11 -8.26
N LEU A 217 2.54 -3.69 -8.93
CA LEU A 217 3.71 -4.25 -8.27
C LEU A 217 4.94 -3.40 -8.57
N VAL A 218 5.56 -2.90 -7.50
CA VAL A 218 6.80 -2.14 -7.57
C VAL A 218 7.97 -3.11 -7.80
N VAL A 219 8.71 -2.90 -8.88
CA VAL A 219 9.86 -3.72 -9.28
C VAL A 219 11.09 -2.85 -9.53
N PHE A 220 12.28 -3.45 -9.45
CA PHE A 220 13.55 -2.74 -9.61
C PHE A 220 14.25 -3.03 -10.94
N LYS A 221 13.77 -4.05 -11.66
CA LYS A 221 14.25 -4.48 -12.96
C LYS A 221 13.07 -4.89 -13.82
N ASP A 222 13.17 -4.62 -15.10
CA ASP A 222 12.24 -5.14 -16.09
C ASP A 222 12.72 -6.49 -16.59
N ILE A 223 11.92 -7.53 -16.35
CA ILE A 223 12.13 -8.86 -16.94
C ILE A 223 10.88 -9.16 -17.77
N PRO A 224 10.94 -9.13 -19.11
CA PRO A 224 9.75 -9.22 -19.96
C PRO A 224 8.89 -10.48 -19.71
N ALA A 225 9.52 -11.63 -19.45
CA ALA A 225 8.81 -12.86 -19.12
C ALA A 225 8.05 -12.75 -17.79
N GLN A 226 8.68 -12.16 -16.77
CA GLN A 226 8.05 -11.93 -15.46
C GLN A 226 6.92 -10.90 -15.58
N ARG A 227 7.11 -9.84 -16.37
CA ARG A 227 6.06 -8.85 -16.64
C ARG A 227 4.82 -9.53 -17.23
N LYS A 228 4.98 -10.35 -18.29
CA LYS A 228 3.87 -11.09 -18.91
C LYS A 228 3.17 -12.02 -17.92
N TYR A 229 3.94 -12.68 -17.05
CA TYR A 229 3.39 -13.52 -15.98
C TYR A 229 2.54 -12.71 -14.98
N LEU A 230 2.99 -11.53 -14.57
CA LEU A 230 2.25 -10.65 -13.67
C LEU A 230 1.00 -10.06 -14.37
N GLU A 231 1.11 -9.69 -15.64
CA GLU A 231 0.00 -9.18 -16.45
C GLU A 231 -1.11 -10.23 -16.63
N SER A 232 -0.78 -11.52 -16.75
CA SER A 232 -1.79 -12.59 -16.79
C SER A 232 -2.57 -12.73 -15.47
N HIS A 233 -1.97 -12.29 -14.35
CA HIS A 233 -2.63 -12.15 -13.06
C HIS A 233 -3.23 -10.76 -12.85
N GLY A 234 -3.27 -9.92 -13.89
CA GLY A 234 -3.78 -8.55 -13.91
C GLY A 234 -3.03 -7.60 -12.97
N ILE A 235 -1.72 -7.83 -12.79
CA ILE A 235 -0.81 -6.97 -12.03
C ILE A 235 0.04 -6.16 -13.01
N ILE A 236 0.03 -4.85 -12.84
CA ILE A 236 0.80 -3.89 -13.62
C ILE A 236 2.13 -3.63 -12.91
N THR A 237 3.24 -3.67 -13.62
CA THR A 237 4.56 -3.41 -13.03
C THR A 237 4.91 -1.91 -13.05
N ILE A 238 5.40 -1.39 -11.92
CA ILE A 238 5.96 -0.04 -11.81
C ILE A 238 7.45 -0.20 -11.55
N ILE A 239 8.28 0.22 -12.50
CA ILE A 239 9.74 0.09 -12.40
C ILE A 239 10.31 1.32 -11.68
N LEU A 240 11.05 1.09 -10.61
CA LEU A 240 11.77 2.15 -9.90
C LEU A 240 13.18 2.31 -10.46
N ALA A 241 13.40 3.44 -11.12
CA ALA A 241 14.73 3.88 -11.55
C ALA A 241 15.32 4.97 -10.64
N ASP A 242 14.47 5.82 -10.05
CA ASP A 242 14.89 7.00 -9.28
C ASP A 242 15.37 6.62 -7.86
N GLU A 243 16.57 7.07 -7.50
CA GLU A 243 17.18 6.96 -6.16
C GLU A 243 17.79 8.28 -5.68
N LYS A 244 17.21 9.42 -6.09
CA LYS A 244 17.69 10.76 -5.69
C LYS A 244 17.81 10.92 -4.18
N LEU A 245 16.86 10.37 -3.42
CA LEU A 245 16.89 10.43 -1.97
C LEU A 245 17.62 9.19 -1.44
N LYS A 246 18.71 9.43 -0.69
CA LYS A 246 19.61 8.36 -0.22
C LYS A 246 19.71 8.22 1.32
N PRO A 247 18.60 8.05 2.05
CA PRO A 247 18.67 7.89 3.51
C PRO A 247 19.25 6.54 3.96
N PHE A 248 19.40 5.56 3.06
CA PHE A 248 19.92 4.22 3.36
C PHE A 248 21.34 3.99 2.81
N ASN A 249 22.16 5.05 2.75
CA ASN A 249 23.55 4.98 2.27
C ASN A 249 23.65 4.30 0.88
N ASN A 250 24.43 3.22 0.76
CA ASN A 250 24.66 2.50 -0.49
C ASN A 250 23.58 1.45 -0.84
N ASP A 251 22.52 1.34 -0.05
CA ASP A 251 21.41 0.42 -0.36
C ASP A 251 20.49 1.03 -1.43
N SER A 252 20.78 0.74 -2.69
CA SER A 252 19.99 1.18 -3.84
C SER A 252 18.53 0.68 -3.78
N TYR A 253 18.29 -0.53 -3.27
CA TYR A 253 16.95 -1.09 -3.15
C TYR A 253 16.09 -0.22 -2.21
N SER A 254 16.59 0.03 -0.99
CA SER A 254 15.88 0.81 0.00
C SER A 254 15.78 2.29 -0.40
N ASN A 255 16.81 2.85 -1.03
CA ASN A 255 16.78 4.24 -1.51
C ASN A 255 15.74 4.46 -2.62
N LYS A 256 15.61 3.51 -3.57
CA LYS A 256 14.60 3.58 -4.63
C LYS A 256 13.19 3.48 -4.07
N LEU A 257 12.95 2.51 -3.19
CA LEU A 257 11.65 2.34 -2.54
C LEU A 257 11.28 3.54 -1.68
N TYR A 258 12.24 4.07 -0.92
CA TYR A 258 12.08 5.30 -0.16
C TYR A 258 11.77 6.49 -1.06
N THR A 259 12.53 6.70 -2.15
CA THR A 259 12.30 7.80 -3.09
C THR A 259 10.90 7.72 -3.69
N PHE A 260 10.46 6.52 -4.09
CA PHE A 260 9.12 6.29 -4.60
C PHE A 260 8.02 6.63 -3.59
N LEU A 261 8.10 6.07 -2.37
CA LEU A 261 7.11 6.33 -1.32
C LEU A 261 7.15 7.78 -0.84
N TYR A 262 8.34 8.36 -0.72
CA TYR A 262 8.51 9.76 -0.37
C TYR A 262 7.83 10.62 -1.42
N ASN A 263 8.08 10.35 -2.70
CA ASN A 263 7.41 11.07 -3.78
C ASN A 263 5.90 10.83 -3.73
N LEU A 264 5.39 9.63 -3.50
CA LEU A 264 3.94 9.40 -3.37
C LEU A 264 3.31 10.21 -2.23
N ASN A 265 3.98 10.25 -1.07
CA ASN A 265 3.56 11.06 0.06
C ASN A 265 3.71 12.56 -0.22
N SER A 266 4.74 12.93 -0.98
CA SER A 266 5.12 14.30 -1.33
C SER A 266 4.62 14.68 -2.72
N LEU A 267 3.69 13.94 -3.32
CA LEU A 267 3.17 14.24 -4.67
C LEU A 267 2.06 15.29 -4.61
N GLU A 268 1.89 15.87 -3.42
CA GLU A 268 1.31 17.20 -3.18
C GLU A 268 2.39 18.31 -3.07
N LEU A 269 3.67 17.93 -2.94
CA LEU A 269 4.88 18.75 -2.97
C LEU A 269 5.61 18.65 -4.31
N CYS A 270 4.92 18.55 -5.43
CA CYS A 270 5.54 19.00 -6.66
C CYS A 270 5.75 20.53 -6.53
N THR A 271 6.87 20.91 -5.94
CA THR A 271 7.28 22.29 -5.73
C THR A 271 7.61 22.97 -7.07
N ASN A 272 7.85 22.15 -8.10
CA ASN A 272 8.09 22.57 -9.48
C ASN A 272 7.02 22.03 -10.45
N LEU A 273 5.74 21.97 -10.06
CA LEU A 273 4.70 21.82 -11.08
C LEU A 273 4.66 23.07 -11.92
N SER A 274 4.65 22.87 -13.23
CA SER A 274 4.16 23.90 -14.12
C SER A 274 2.68 24.17 -13.84
N ASP A 275 2.24 25.40 -14.09
CA ASP A 275 0.85 25.82 -13.95
C ASP A 275 -0.14 24.85 -14.63
N ILE A 276 0.24 24.30 -15.78
CA ILE A 276 -0.57 23.34 -16.53
C ILE A 276 -0.72 21.98 -15.83
N GLU A 277 0.30 21.51 -15.12
CA GLU A 277 0.23 20.26 -14.35
C GLU A 277 -0.68 20.43 -13.14
N ILE A 278 -0.65 21.59 -12.47
CA ILE A 278 -1.57 21.92 -11.38
C ILE A 278 -3.02 21.81 -11.87
N ILE A 279 -3.35 22.48 -12.98
CA ILE A 279 -4.69 22.46 -13.56
C ILE A 279 -5.13 21.03 -13.91
N ASN A 280 -4.26 20.25 -14.54
CA ASN A 280 -4.56 18.86 -14.91
C ASN A 280 -4.79 17.96 -13.70
N LEU A 281 -4.07 18.18 -12.59
CA LEU A 281 -4.26 17.44 -11.35
C LEU A 281 -5.60 17.79 -10.70
N ILE A 282 -5.97 19.08 -10.62
CA ILE A 282 -7.31 19.51 -10.16
C ILE A 282 -8.38 18.86 -11.03
N TYR A 283 -8.25 18.91 -12.35
CA TYR A 283 -9.22 18.31 -13.27
C TYR A 283 -9.35 16.79 -13.05
N SER A 284 -8.23 16.10 -12.83
CA SER A 284 -8.23 14.66 -12.59
C SER A 284 -8.99 14.22 -11.34
N ARG A 285 -9.16 15.13 -10.36
CA ARG A 285 -9.94 14.90 -9.12
C ARG A 285 -11.44 14.94 -9.35
N VAL A 286 -11.92 15.77 -10.28
CA VAL A 286 -13.36 15.96 -10.56
C VAL A 286 -13.84 15.31 -11.85
N LYS A 287 -12.93 14.81 -12.70
CA LYS A 287 -13.27 14.25 -14.01
C LYS A 287 -14.33 13.15 -13.94
N SER A 288 -14.34 12.32 -12.89
CA SER A 288 -15.34 11.26 -12.72
C SER A 288 -16.76 11.81 -12.57
N LEU A 289 -16.92 13.01 -11.99
CA LEU A 289 -18.21 13.65 -11.76
C LEU A 289 -18.91 14.09 -13.05
N GLN A 290 -18.15 14.30 -14.15
CA GLN A 290 -18.72 14.66 -15.45
C GLN A 290 -19.66 13.60 -16.03
N SER A 291 -19.54 12.35 -15.57
CA SER A 291 -20.41 11.25 -16.01
C SER A 291 -21.78 11.25 -15.30
N LEU A 292 -21.96 12.10 -14.28
CA LEU A 292 -23.17 12.13 -13.46
C LEU A 292 -24.16 13.17 -13.98
N ASN A 293 -25.45 12.81 -13.98
CA ASN A 293 -26.53 13.73 -14.35
C ASN A 293 -26.73 14.87 -13.33
N ALA A 294 -26.29 14.66 -12.09
CA ALA A 294 -26.31 15.64 -11.02
C ALA A 294 -25.11 15.40 -10.08
N ILE A 295 -24.54 16.49 -9.56
CA ILE A 295 -23.39 16.46 -8.66
C ILE A 295 -23.83 17.05 -7.32
N LEU A 296 -23.70 16.26 -6.26
CA LEU A 296 -23.97 16.71 -4.90
C LEU A 296 -22.76 17.45 -4.32
N ALA A 297 -23.04 18.42 -3.46
CA ALA A 297 -22.06 19.18 -2.69
C ALA A 297 -20.99 18.29 -2.04
N GLU A 298 -21.42 17.21 -1.38
CA GLU A 298 -20.55 16.28 -0.68
C GLU A 298 -19.60 15.52 -1.63
N GLN A 299 -20.04 15.23 -2.85
CA GLN A 299 -19.21 14.55 -3.86
C GLN A 299 -18.06 15.46 -4.31
N ILE A 300 -18.32 16.76 -4.46
CA ILE A 300 -17.27 17.75 -4.78
C ILE A 300 -16.27 17.85 -3.62
N THR A 301 -16.76 17.99 -2.39
CA THR A 301 -15.87 18.12 -1.23
C THR A 301 -15.05 16.86 -0.96
N ARG A 302 -15.57 15.68 -1.29
CA ARG A 302 -14.83 14.40 -1.21
C ARG A 302 -13.74 14.30 -2.27
N CYS A 303 -13.98 14.74 -3.50
CA CYS A 303 -12.96 14.72 -4.57
C CYS A 303 -11.71 15.54 -4.23
N PHE A 304 -11.90 16.65 -3.53
CA PHE A 304 -10.81 17.54 -3.17
C PHE A 304 -10.26 17.28 -1.77
N THR A 305 -11.06 16.86 -0.79
CA THR A 305 -10.69 16.94 0.64
C THR A 305 -10.21 18.37 1.01
N ASN A 306 -9.84 18.68 2.25
CA ASN A 306 -9.35 20.02 2.67
C ASN A 306 -10.08 21.25 2.07
N CYS A 307 -11.39 21.15 1.85
CA CYS A 307 -12.21 22.19 1.26
C CYS A 307 -13.64 22.11 1.79
N GLY A 308 -14.39 23.19 1.59
CA GLY A 308 -15.81 23.24 1.89
C GLY A 308 -16.54 24.15 0.92
N LEU A 309 -17.87 24.09 0.97
CA LEU A 309 -18.72 24.96 0.17
C LEU A 309 -19.18 26.14 1.01
N MET A 310 -19.03 27.34 0.45
CA MET A 310 -19.59 28.57 0.98
C MET A 310 -20.79 28.97 0.13
N TYR A 311 -21.94 29.16 0.77
CA TYR A 311 -23.13 29.64 0.10
C TYR A 311 -23.22 31.15 0.28
N ILE A 312 -23.25 31.88 -0.83
CA ILE A 312 -23.43 33.32 -0.85
C ILE A 312 -24.70 33.66 -1.64
N ASP A 313 -25.37 34.74 -1.23
CA ASP A 313 -26.50 35.29 -1.95
C ASP A 313 -26.11 36.68 -2.46
N ASP A 314 -25.62 36.71 -3.71
CA ASP A 314 -25.20 37.92 -4.41
C ASP A 314 -25.73 37.83 -5.84
N ASN A 315 -26.88 38.47 -6.08
CA ASN A 315 -27.68 38.32 -7.30
C ASN A 315 -28.09 36.86 -7.59
N GLY A 316 -28.46 36.11 -6.53
CA GLY A 316 -28.93 34.72 -6.58
C GLY A 316 -28.05 33.75 -5.78
N PRO A 317 -28.57 32.54 -5.49
CA PRO A 317 -27.86 31.55 -4.69
C PRO A 317 -26.65 31.01 -5.46
N LYS A 318 -25.45 31.24 -4.93
CA LYS A 318 -24.19 30.71 -5.46
C LYS A 318 -23.51 29.85 -4.41
N ALA A 319 -22.89 28.76 -4.85
CA ALA A 319 -22.00 27.94 -4.03
C ALA A 319 -20.57 28.14 -4.51
N LEU A 320 -19.67 28.53 -3.61
CA LEU A 320 -18.26 28.70 -3.86
C LEU A 320 -17.48 27.58 -3.18
N LEU A 321 -16.60 26.92 -3.92
CA LEU A 321 -15.67 25.96 -3.34
C LEU A 321 -14.50 26.73 -2.70
N ARG A 322 -14.35 26.62 -1.38
CA ARG A 322 -13.26 27.20 -0.61
C ARG A 322 -12.28 26.10 -0.21
N PHE A 323 -11.02 26.27 -0.58
CA PHE A 323 -9.92 25.46 -0.07
C PHE A 323 -9.44 26.03 1.27
N TYR A 324 -9.23 25.16 2.26
CA TYR A 324 -8.78 25.55 3.59
C TYR A 324 -7.26 25.75 3.62
N ASP A 325 -6.80 26.81 4.29
CA ASP A 325 -5.36 27.11 4.46
C ASP A 325 -4.91 26.71 5.87
N THR A 326 -5.69 27.09 6.89
CA THR A 326 -5.35 26.85 8.31
C THR A 326 -6.38 26.03 9.07
N GLU A 327 -7.60 25.87 8.53
CA GLU A 327 -8.68 25.14 9.19
C GLU A 327 -8.40 23.62 9.25
N VAL A 328 -8.60 23.01 10.42
CA VAL A 328 -8.51 21.56 10.62
C VAL A 328 -9.87 20.94 10.33
N THR A 329 -9.96 19.99 9.39
CA THR A 329 -11.18 19.22 9.17
C THR A 329 -11.12 17.90 9.94
N SER A 330 -12.27 17.36 10.37
CA SER A 330 -12.35 16.13 11.15
C SER A 330 -11.84 14.88 10.42
N SER A 331 -11.64 14.97 9.10
CA SER A 331 -11.21 13.86 8.24
C SER A 331 -9.81 14.04 7.64
N ASP A 332 -9.15 15.21 7.78
CA ASP A 332 -7.90 15.46 7.06
C ASP A 332 -6.99 16.54 7.71
N ASN A 333 -5.75 16.17 8.04
CA ASN A 333 -4.69 17.06 8.53
C ASN A 333 -3.53 17.21 7.51
N ASN A 334 -3.84 17.08 6.22
CA ASN A 334 -2.84 17.11 5.17
C ASN A 334 -2.42 18.55 4.80
N ILE A 335 -1.41 19.04 5.54
CA ILE A 335 -0.80 20.37 5.35
C ILE A 335 -0.24 20.55 3.92
N GLU A 336 0.24 19.46 3.30
CA GLU A 336 0.85 19.51 1.96
C GLU A 336 -0.23 19.78 0.88
N LEU A 337 -1.39 19.14 0.98
CA LEU A 337 -2.53 19.37 0.09
C LEU A 337 -3.04 20.82 0.14
N ARG A 338 -3.01 21.44 1.33
CA ARG A 338 -3.35 22.87 1.48
C ARG A 338 -2.37 23.76 0.71
N GLY A 339 -1.08 23.44 0.77
CA GLY A 339 -0.04 24.11 -0.03
C GLY A 339 -0.27 23.96 -1.54
N PHE A 340 -0.70 22.78 -2.00
CA PHE A 340 -1.08 22.54 -3.39
C PHE A 340 -2.28 23.40 -3.81
N TYR A 341 -3.36 23.39 -3.03
CA TYR A 341 -4.54 24.20 -3.33
C TYR A 341 -4.26 25.70 -3.29
N LYS A 342 -3.37 26.15 -2.40
CA LYS A 342 -2.90 27.54 -2.37
C LYS A 342 -2.24 27.96 -3.67
N LYS A 343 -1.43 27.10 -4.30
CA LYS A 343 -0.84 27.36 -5.62
C LYS A 343 -1.90 27.43 -6.71
N PHE A 344 -2.88 26.53 -6.69
CA PHE A 344 -3.98 26.56 -7.65
C PHE A 344 -4.82 27.84 -7.53
N VAL A 345 -5.18 28.23 -6.30
CA VAL A 345 -5.89 29.49 -6.04
C VAL A 345 -5.05 30.70 -6.47
N SER A 346 -3.74 30.69 -6.20
CA SER A 346 -2.84 31.75 -6.66
C SER A 346 -2.76 31.85 -8.19
N LEU A 347 -2.87 30.73 -8.91
CA LEU A 347 -2.94 30.69 -10.37
C LEU A 347 -4.25 31.32 -10.86
N LEU A 348 -5.38 31.02 -10.22
CA LEU A 348 -6.69 31.59 -10.58
C LEU A 348 -6.80 33.10 -10.32
N ASN A 349 -5.97 33.65 -9.44
CA ASN A 349 -5.92 35.08 -9.13
C ASN A 349 -4.94 35.86 -10.04
N ASP A 350 -4.31 35.21 -11.03
CA ASP A 350 -3.37 35.81 -11.98
C ASP A 350 -4.00 35.84 -13.38
N ASP A 351 -4.43 37.02 -13.83
CA ASP A 351 -5.16 37.20 -15.09
C ASP A 351 -4.37 36.73 -16.32
N GLU A 352 -3.04 36.93 -16.35
CA GLU A 352 -2.20 36.50 -17.47
C GLU A 352 -2.16 34.97 -17.55
N LYS A 353 -2.05 34.30 -16.39
CA LYS A 353 -2.09 32.84 -16.32
C LYS A 353 -3.46 32.28 -16.67
N VAL A 354 -4.55 32.91 -16.20
CA VAL A 354 -5.92 32.49 -16.52
C VAL A 354 -6.16 32.56 -18.01
N GLU A 355 -5.77 33.65 -18.68
CA GLU A 355 -5.94 33.77 -20.13
C GLU A 355 -5.04 32.77 -20.89
N LYS A 356 -3.79 32.58 -20.43
CA LYS A 356 -2.87 31.59 -21.00
C LYS A 356 -3.39 30.15 -20.93
N TYR A 357 -4.08 29.78 -19.85
CA TYR A 357 -4.55 28.40 -19.60
C TYR A 357 -6.07 28.22 -19.73
N LYS A 358 -6.78 29.21 -20.31
CA LYS A 358 -8.24 29.26 -20.45
C LYS A 358 -8.88 27.97 -20.97
N SER A 359 -8.31 27.38 -22.02
CA SER A 359 -8.82 26.13 -22.63
C SER A 359 -8.76 24.91 -21.71
N HIS A 360 -7.90 24.93 -20.70
CA HIS A 360 -7.80 23.88 -19.69
C HIS A 360 -8.70 24.17 -18.49
N LEU A 361 -8.78 25.42 -18.07
CA LEU A 361 -9.66 25.86 -16.99
C LEU A 361 -11.15 25.70 -17.32
N GLN A 362 -11.56 25.89 -18.58
CA GLN A 362 -12.93 25.63 -19.06
C GLN A 362 -13.38 24.16 -18.95
N LYS A 363 -12.48 23.23 -18.61
CA LYS A 363 -12.86 21.84 -18.33
C LYS A 363 -13.27 21.63 -16.87
N LEU A 364 -12.90 22.57 -16.00
CA LEU A 364 -13.10 22.54 -14.55
C LEU A 364 -14.35 23.32 -14.12
N PHE A 365 -14.55 24.49 -14.74
CA PHE A 365 -15.72 25.33 -14.60
C PHE A 365 -16.67 25.06 -15.76
#